data_AF-A0A0F9D181-F1
#
_entry.id   AF-A0A0F9D181-F1
#
_cell.length_a   1.000
_cell.length_b   1.000
_cell.length_c   1.000
_cell.angle_alpha   90.00
_cell.angle_beta   90.00
_cell.angle_gamma   90.00
#
_symmetry.space_group_name_H-M   'P 1'
#
loop_
_entity.id
_entity.type
_entity.pdbx_description
1 polymer ?
#
loop_
_entity_poly.entity_id
_entity_poly.type
_entity_poly.pdbx_seq_one_letter_code
_entity_poly.pdbx_strand_id
1 'polypeptide(L)'
;MKPSESAYILEELRAAYPNAKISKDTFVVYEKNLRPYHFVAVVTVIRCLIRTSKFFPTVAEILAQLAEMMLQLPSTAGAWSEVITEVKRVGHTTKPEFSHRLIDDTIKRMGGWYRQCSSQNHVAERARFCELFETLRQQEIDAIRYKELPAADTQFQLDGVSP
;
A
#
# COMPACT_ATOMS: atom_id res chain seq x y z
N MET A 1 14.24 -4.45 -12.85
CA MET A 1 14.66 -5.85 -13.12
C MET A 1 14.96 -6.07 -14.60
N LYS A 2 15.69 -7.13 -14.96
CA LYS A 2 16.03 -7.51 -16.35
C LYS A 2 14.88 -8.30 -17.02
N PRO A 3 14.80 -8.36 -18.36
CA PRO A 3 13.71 -9.08 -19.06
C PRO A 3 13.62 -10.59 -18.74
N SER A 4 14.74 -11.23 -18.43
CA SER A 4 14.76 -12.64 -18.01
C SER A 4 14.11 -12.86 -16.64
N GLU A 5 14.19 -11.86 -15.76
CA GLU A 5 13.66 -11.90 -14.39
C GLU A 5 12.14 -11.69 -14.38
N SER A 6 11.64 -10.76 -15.19
CA SER A 6 10.20 -10.54 -15.39
C SER A 6 9.53 -11.77 -16.01
N ALA A 7 10.15 -12.38 -17.03
CA ALA A 7 9.65 -13.61 -17.64
C ALA A 7 9.55 -14.76 -16.64
N TYR A 8 10.59 -14.99 -15.82
CA TYR A 8 10.58 -16.03 -14.78
C TYR A 8 9.40 -15.88 -13.81
N ILE A 9 9.19 -14.66 -13.31
CA ILE A 9 8.11 -14.34 -12.37
C ILE A 9 6.72 -14.60 -13.00
N LEU A 10 6.54 -14.19 -14.26
CA LEU A 10 5.25 -14.31 -14.94
C LEU A 10 4.92 -15.76 -15.29
N GLU A 11 5.93 -16.58 -15.59
CA GLU A 11 5.76 -18.02 -15.73
C GLU A 11 5.41 -18.70 -14.40
N GLU A 12 6.05 -18.32 -13.28
CA GLU A 12 5.69 -18.79 -11.94
C GLU A 12 4.22 -18.45 -11.61
N LEU A 13 3.81 -17.21 -11.91
CA LEU A 13 2.44 -16.75 -11.69
C LEU A 13 1.44 -17.50 -12.60
N ARG A 14 1.74 -17.69 -13.88
CA ARG A 14 0.89 -18.46 -14.80
C ARG A 14 0.72 -19.92 -14.35
N ALA A 15 1.79 -20.55 -13.88
CA ALA A 15 1.76 -21.91 -13.39
C ALA A 15 0.89 -22.06 -12.13
N ALA A 16 0.86 -21.04 -11.26
CA ALA A 16 0.02 -21.02 -10.07
C ALA A 16 -1.48 -20.86 -10.36
N TYR A 17 -1.85 -20.30 -11.52
CA TYR A 17 -3.23 -20.03 -11.92
C TYR A 17 -3.56 -20.64 -13.30
N PRO A 18 -3.62 -21.99 -13.43
CA PRO A 18 -3.71 -22.66 -14.73
C PRO A 18 -4.97 -22.35 -15.53
N ASN A 19 -6.06 -21.95 -14.86
CA ASN A 19 -7.33 -21.60 -15.50
C ASN A 19 -7.41 -20.13 -15.94
N ALA A 20 -6.41 -19.30 -15.58
CA ALA A 20 -6.38 -17.90 -15.97
C ALA A 20 -6.06 -17.78 -17.47
N LYS A 21 -6.92 -17.09 -18.21
CA LYS A 21 -6.73 -16.81 -19.63
C LYS A 21 -5.72 -15.67 -19.80
N ILE A 22 -4.44 -16.01 -19.77
CA ILE A 22 -3.33 -15.04 -19.85
C ILE A 22 -2.77 -15.03 -21.27
N SER A 23 -2.77 -13.88 -21.92
CA SER A 23 -2.16 -13.71 -23.25
C SER A 23 -0.71 -13.24 -23.12
N LYS A 24 0.04 -13.30 -24.22
CA LYS A 24 1.40 -12.71 -24.28
C LYS A 24 1.36 -11.20 -24.03
N ASP A 25 0.32 -10.51 -24.48
CA ASP A 25 0.17 -9.07 -24.24
C ASP A 25 -0.01 -8.74 -22.76
N THR A 26 -0.68 -9.64 -22.00
CA THR A 26 -0.77 -9.51 -20.54
C THR A 26 0.63 -9.50 -19.91
N PHE A 27 1.54 -10.37 -20.35
CA PHE A 27 2.91 -10.40 -19.82
C PHE A 27 3.67 -9.11 -20.11
N VAL A 28 3.52 -8.54 -21.30
CA VAL A 28 4.13 -7.24 -21.65
C VAL A 28 3.64 -6.12 -20.72
N VAL A 29 2.35 -6.10 -20.39
CA VAL A 29 1.79 -5.12 -19.45
C VAL A 29 2.40 -5.28 -18.06
N TYR A 30 2.47 -6.51 -17.54
CA TYR A 30 3.04 -6.75 -16.21
C TYR A 30 4.52 -6.42 -16.16
N GLU A 31 5.28 -6.84 -17.18
CA GLU A 31 6.71 -6.51 -17.27
C GLU A 31 6.94 -5.01 -17.22
N LYS A 32 6.23 -4.22 -18.03
CA LYS A 32 6.37 -2.75 -18.05
C LYS A 32 6.15 -2.13 -16.67
N ASN A 33 5.12 -2.56 -15.95
CA ASN A 33 4.76 -2.01 -14.64
C ASN A 33 5.66 -2.49 -13.51
N LEU A 34 6.18 -3.72 -13.59
CA LEU A 34 7.02 -4.29 -12.53
C LEU A 34 8.50 -3.98 -12.74
N ARG A 35 8.93 -3.62 -13.95
CA ARG A 35 10.34 -3.32 -14.30
C ARG A 35 11.05 -2.35 -13.35
N PRO A 36 10.41 -1.26 -12.87
CA PRO A 36 11.06 -0.31 -11.95
C PRO A 36 11.44 -0.91 -10.59
N TYR A 37 10.79 -2.01 -10.19
CA TYR A 37 10.95 -2.60 -8.87
C TYR A 37 12.07 -3.65 -8.82
N HIS A 38 12.64 -3.85 -7.62
CA HIS A 38 13.71 -4.81 -7.39
C HIS A 38 13.20 -6.25 -7.47
N PHE A 39 13.91 -7.13 -8.18
CA PHE A 39 13.48 -8.51 -8.46
C PHE A 39 13.06 -9.27 -7.20
N VAL A 40 13.89 -9.25 -6.15
CA VAL A 40 13.63 -9.97 -4.90
C VAL A 40 12.33 -9.50 -4.22
N ALA A 41 12.04 -8.20 -4.29
CA ALA A 41 10.82 -7.63 -3.72
C ALA A 41 9.57 -8.14 -4.47
N VAL A 42 9.63 -8.12 -5.81
CA VAL A 42 8.52 -8.57 -6.67
C VAL A 42 8.25 -10.07 -6.48
N VAL A 43 9.30 -10.90 -6.48
CA VAL A 43 9.17 -12.36 -6.23
C VAL A 43 8.53 -12.63 -4.87
N THR A 44 8.95 -11.90 -3.82
CA THR A 44 8.43 -12.08 -2.47
C THR A 44 6.93 -11.79 -2.41
N VAL A 45 6.50 -10.67 -3.02
CA VAL A 45 5.09 -10.29 -3.10
C VAL A 45 4.27 -11.28 -3.91
N ILE A 46 4.76 -11.69 -5.08
CA ILE A 46 4.04 -12.66 -5.93
C ILE A 46 3.87 -14.00 -5.24
N ARG A 47 4.90 -14.50 -4.54
CA ARG A 47 4.77 -15.73 -3.75
C ARG A 47 3.82 -15.59 -2.58
N CYS A 48 3.69 -14.39 -2.01
CA CYS A 48 2.65 -14.11 -1.03
C CYS A 48 1.26 -14.19 -1.68
N LEU A 49 1.05 -13.50 -2.80
CA LEU A 49 -0.22 -13.49 -3.54
C LEU A 49 -0.64 -14.87 -4.01
N ILE A 50 0.29 -15.70 -4.48
CA ILE A 50 0.01 -17.09 -4.86
C ILE A 50 -0.58 -17.89 -3.68
N ARG A 51 -0.17 -17.58 -2.45
CA ARG A 51 -0.64 -18.28 -1.23
C ARG A 51 -1.95 -17.73 -0.68
N THR A 52 -2.31 -16.48 -1.00
CA THR A 52 -3.42 -15.77 -0.37
C THR A 52 -4.55 -15.40 -1.33
N SER A 53 -4.24 -15.18 -2.60
CA SER A 53 -5.19 -14.82 -3.65
C SER A 53 -5.71 -16.05 -4.37
N LYS A 54 -7.05 -16.15 -4.43
CA LYS A 54 -7.76 -17.20 -5.17
C LYS A 54 -7.76 -16.95 -6.69
N PHE A 55 -7.52 -15.71 -7.10
CA PHE A 55 -7.58 -15.27 -8.49
C PHE A 55 -6.21 -14.78 -8.94
N PHE A 56 -5.99 -14.79 -10.26
CA PHE A 56 -4.77 -14.25 -10.85
C PHE A 56 -4.63 -12.77 -10.45
N PRO A 57 -3.60 -12.40 -9.66
CA PRO A 57 -3.50 -11.06 -9.11
C PRO A 57 -3.20 -10.06 -10.21
N THR A 58 -3.90 -8.94 -10.16
CA THR A 58 -3.71 -7.79 -11.03
C THR A 58 -2.38 -7.07 -10.76
N VAL A 59 -1.89 -6.31 -11.73
CA VAL A 59 -0.76 -5.38 -11.52
C VAL A 59 -1.04 -4.45 -10.33
N ALA A 60 -2.28 -3.96 -10.19
CA ALA A 60 -2.68 -3.08 -9.10
C ALA A 60 -2.49 -3.75 -7.72
N GLU A 61 -2.90 -5.01 -7.58
CA GLU A 61 -2.73 -5.77 -6.33
C GLU A 61 -1.26 -6.05 -6.02
N ILE A 62 -0.46 -6.40 -7.03
CA ILE A 62 0.99 -6.61 -6.86
C ILE A 62 1.67 -5.31 -6.40
N LEU A 63 1.36 -4.19 -7.05
CA LEU A 63 1.94 -2.89 -6.70
C LEU A 63 1.48 -2.40 -5.32
N ALA A 64 0.22 -2.63 -4.94
CA ALA A 64 -0.28 -2.29 -3.62
C ALA A 64 0.48 -3.07 -2.54
N GLN A 65 0.67 -4.39 -2.72
CA GLN A 65 1.39 -5.19 -1.73
C GLN A 65 2.90 -4.93 -1.72
N LEU A 66 3.49 -4.55 -2.87
CA LEU A 66 4.85 -4.02 -2.92
C LEU A 66 4.98 -2.74 -2.10
N ALA A 67 4.05 -1.79 -2.26
CA ALA A 67 4.04 -0.55 -1.50
C ALA A 67 3.92 -0.81 0.00
N GLU A 68 3.03 -1.71 0.41
CA GLU A 68 2.88 -2.12 1.82
C GLU A 68 4.19 -2.65 2.41
N MET A 69 4.87 -3.55 1.70
CA MET A 69 6.14 -4.11 2.13
C MET A 69 7.25 -3.06 2.19
N MET A 70 7.33 -2.16 1.20
CA MET A 70 8.34 -1.11 1.13
C MET A 70 8.16 -0.04 2.21
N LEU A 71 6.91 0.31 2.51
CA LEU A 71 6.56 1.33 3.49
C LEU A 71 6.50 0.78 4.92
N GLN A 72 6.50 -0.55 5.10
CA GLN A 72 6.38 -1.22 6.40
C GLN A 72 5.17 -0.71 7.20
N LEU A 73 4.04 -0.54 6.51
CA LEU A 73 2.84 0.05 7.11
C LEU A 73 2.28 -0.87 8.19
N PRO A 74 2.05 -0.36 9.42
CA PRO A 74 1.38 -1.16 10.44
C PRO A 74 -0.08 -1.39 10.06
N SER A 75 -0.65 -2.50 10.51
CA SER A 75 -2.09 -2.73 10.37
C SER A 75 -2.86 -1.69 11.18
N THR A 76 -4.04 -1.30 10.71
CA THR A 76 -4.89 -0.30 11.37
C THR A 76 -5.22 -0.69 12.82
N ALA A 77 -5.45 -1.97 13.08
CA ALA A 77 -5.66 -2.49 14.43
C ALA A 77 -4.37 -2.42 15.29
N GLY A 78 -3.22 -2.78 14.72
CA GLY A 78 -1.93 -2.72 15.41
C GLY A 78 -1.54 -1.28 15.76
N ALA A 79 -1.70 -0.36 14.80
CA ALA A 79 -1.46 1.07 14.98
C ALA A 79 -2.32 1.66 16.11
N TRP A 80 -3.62 1.31 16.18
CA TRP A 80 -4.47 1.77 17.27
C TRP A 80 -4.06 1.19 18.63
N SER A 81 -3.71 -0.10 18.69
CA SER A 81 -3.21 -0.72 19.92
C SER A 81 -1.95 -0.03 20.43
N GLU A 82 -1.05 0.34 19.53
CA GLU A 82 0.15 1.10 19.85
C GLU A 82 -0.18 2.48 20.39
N VAL A 83 -1.10 3.23 19.74
CA VAL A 83 -1.58 4.53 20.23
C VAL A 83 -2.06 4.43 21.67
N ILE A 84 -2.94 3.48 21.97
CA ILE A 84 -3.48 3.34 23.32
C ILE A 84 -2.40 2.99 24.34
N THR A 85 -1.45 2.14 23.95
CA THR A 85 -0.34 1.74 24.83
C THR A 85 0.56 2.93 25.15
N GLU A 86 0.99 3.66 24.13
CA GLU A 86 1.91 4.79 24.29
C GLU A 86 1.26 5.98 24.97
N VAL A 87 0.02 6.33 24.61
CA VAL A 87 -0.73 7.42 25.25
C VAL A 87 -0.94 7.15 26.74
N LYS A 88 -1.27 5.90 27.12
CA LYS A 88 -1.38 5.52 28.54
C LYS A 88 -0.03 5.57 29.26
N ARG A 89 1.06 5.20 28.58
CA ARG A 89 2.41 5.20 29.15
C ARG A 89 2.91 6.61 29.46
N VAL A 90 2.70 7.56 28.55
CA VAL A 90 3.24 8.93 28.68
C VAL A 90 2.29 9.92 29.36
N GLY A 91 0.98 9.66 29.33
CA GLY A 91 -0.04 10.55 29.88
C GLY A 91 0.02 11.96 29.30
N HIS A 92 -0.06 12.98 30.16
CA HIS A 92 -0.04 14.39 29.74
C HIS A 92 1.33 15.06 29.79
N THR A 93 2.39 14.31 30.11
CA THR A 93 3.68 14.90 30.48
C THR A 93 4.69 14.87 29.35
N THR A 94 4.60 13.89 28.46
CA THR A 94 5.62 13.65 27.43
C THR A 94 4.95 13.27 26.11
N LYS A 95 5.50 13.72 24.99
CA LYS A 95 5.00 13.31 23.66
C LYS A 95 5.26 11.80 23.48
N PRO A 96 4.26 11.01 23.04
CA PRO A 96 4.48 9.61 22.70
C PRO A 96 5.36 9.49 21.46
N GLU A 97 6.13 8.41 21.41
CA GLU A 97 6.91 8.00 20.24
C GLU A 97 6.22 6.80 19.60
N PHE A 98 6.05 6.84 18.29
CA PHE A 98 5.38 5.78 17.55
C PHE A 98 6.35 5.11 16.58
N SER A 99 6.13 3.82 16.35
CA SER A 99 6.89 2.94 15.46
C SER A 99 6.87 3.41 14.01
N HIS A 100 5.81 4.12 13.60
CA HIS A 100 5.63 4.60 12.25
C HIS A 100 5.08 6.02 12.18
N ARG A 101 5.64 6.86 11.30
CA ARG A 101 5.27 8.28 11.15
C ARG A 101 3.78 8.51 10.91
N LEU A 102 3.13 7.59 10.19
CA LEU A 102 1.71 7.66 9.86
C LEU A 102 0.80 7.61 11.10
N ILE A 103 1.25 6.97 12.18
CA ILE A 103 0.53 6.96 13.46
C ILE A 103 0.55 8.35 14.08
N ASP A 104 1.73 8.98 14.16
CA ASP A 104 1.90 10.35 14.67
C ASP A 104 1.05 11.34 13.84
N ASP A 105 1.09 11.23 12.51
CA ASP A 105 0.35 12.12 11.62
C ASP A 105 -1.16 11.95 11.73
N THR A 106 -1.65 10.72 11.90
CA THR A 106 -3.07 10.45 12.19
C THR A 106 -3.48 11.12 13.50
N ILE A 107 -2.70 10.93 14.57
CA ILE A 107 -3.02 11.49 15.90
C ILE A 107 -2.98 13.01 15.87
N LYS A 108 -2.01 13.63 15.20
CA LYS A 108 -1.98 15.10 15.00
C LYS A 108 -3.26 15.60 14.34
N ARG A 109 -3.70 14.98 13.25
CA ARG A 109 -4.93 15.35 12.54
C ARG A 109 -6.20 15.14 13.36
N MET A 110 -6.17 14.23 14.33
CA MET A 110 -7.27 14.01 15.29
C MET A 110 -7.29 15.03 16.44
N GLY A 111 -6.37 16.01 16.46
CA GLY A 111 -6.25 17.01 17.52
C GLY A 111 -5.11 16.74 18.52
N GLY A 112 -4.19 15.85 18.16
CA GLY A 112 -3.01 15.52 18.96
C GLY A 112 -3.28 14.52 20.07
N TRP A 113 -2.19 14.07 20.72
CA TRP A 113 -2.28 13.08 21.78
C TRP A 113 -3.01 13.63 23.02
N TYR A 114 -2.96 14.93 23.30
CA TYR A 114 -3.56 15.54 24.51
C TYR A 114 -5.05 15.26 24.57
N ARG A 115 -5.70 15.33 23.41
CA ARG A 115 -7.11 15.03 23.24
C ARG A 115 -7.41 13.54 23.52
N GLN A 116 -6.48 12.65 23.20
CA GLN A 116 -6.63 11.22 23.48
C GLN A 116 -6.52 10.91 24.97
N CYS A 117 -5.60 11.56 25.69
CA CYS A 117 -5.46 11.39 27.14
C CYS A 117 -6.72 11.84 27.91
N SER A 118 -7.43 12.84 27.40
CA SER A 118 -8.63 13.41 28.04
C SER A 118 -9.94 12.89 27.46
N SER A 119 -9.91 11.94 26.53
CA SER A 119 -11.11 11.45 25.85
C SER A 119 -11.97 10.59 26.78
N GLN A 120 -13.27 10.88 26.82
CA GLN A 120 -14.27 10.08 27.54
C GLN A 120 -14.98 9.05 26.65
N ASN A 121 -14.72 9.08 25.32
CA ASN A 121 -15.34 8.17 24.37
C ASN A 121 -14.28 7.50 23.47
N HIS A 122 -13.62 6.49 24.03
CA HIS A 122 -12.59 5.73 23.34
C HIS A 122 -13.11 4.94 22.13
N VAL A 123 -14.40 4.59 22.09
CA VAL A 123 -15.00 3.87 20.95
C VAL A 123 -15.10 4.79 19.73
N ALA A 124 -15.58 6.02 19.92
CA ALA A 124 -15.65 7.02 18.86
C ALA A 124 -14.26 7.45 18.38
N GLU A 125 -13.30 7.66 19.30
CA GLU A 125 -11.92 7.98 18.92
C GLU A 125 -11.27 6.82 18.14
N ARG A 126 -11.50 5.56 18.54
CA ARG A 126 -11.03 4.39 17.78
C ARG A 126 -11.61 4.39 16.36
N ALA A 127 -12.91 4.57 16.22
CA ALA A 127 -13.56 4.56 14.90
C ALA A 127 -12.97 5.64 13.98
N ARG A 128 -12.85 6.87 14.49
CA ARG A 128 -12.25 7.99 13.76
C ARG A 128 -10.78 7.75 13.42
N PHE A 129 -10.01 7.17 14.34
CA PHE A 129 -8.63 6.80 14.08
C PHE A 129 -8.55 5.78 12.96
N CYS A 130 -9.32 4.70 13.02
CA CYS A 130 -9.29 3.66 12.00
C CYS A 130 -9.63 4.21 10.60
N GLU A 131 -10.65 5.05 10.50
CA GLU A 131 -11.07 5.69 9.24
C GLU A 131 -9.97 6.60 8.66
N LEU A 132 -9.42 7.49 9.49
CA LEU A 132 -8.39 8.43 9.05
C LEU A 132 -7.07 7.73 8.75
N PHE A 133 -6.66 6.79 9.59
CA PHE A 133 -5.44 6.02 9.41
C PHE A 133 -5.50 5.24 8.10
N GLU A 134 -6.62 4.54 7.82
CA GLU A 134 -6.79 3.80 6.57
C GLU A 134 -6.76 4.73 5.35
N THR A 135 -7.37 5.90 5.45
CA THR A 135 -7.32 6.92 4.39
C THR A 135 -5.88 7.35 4.09
N LEU A 136 -5.09 7.70 5.11
CA LEU A 136 -3.70 8.12 4.94
C LEU A 136 -2.81 6.96 4.49
N ARG A 137 -3.09 5.74 4.96
CA ARG A 137 -2.42 4.51 4.55
C ARG A 137 -2.62 4.25 3.06
N GLN A 138 -3.86 4.39 2.58
CA GLN A 138 -4.18 4.24 1.17
C GLN A 138 -3.47 5.32 0.31
N GLN A 139 -3.38 6.56 0.80
CA GLN A 139 -2.65 7.64 0.12
C GLN A 139 -1.16 7.33 -0.04
N GLU A 140 -0.50 6.79 0.99
CA GLU A 140 0.91 6.40 0.92
C GLU A 140 1.12 5.22 -0.06
N ILE A 141 0.21 4.23 -0.05
CA ILE A 141 0.22 3.12 -1.01
C ILE A 141 0.07 3.64 -2.45
N ASP A 142 -0.91 4.51 -2.68
CA ASP A 142 -1.20 5.08 -3.99
C ASP A 142 -0.05 5.97 -4.49
N ALA A 143 0.61 6.72 -3.60
CA ALA A 143 1.78 7.51 -3.97
C ALA A 143 2.92 6.65 -4.54
N ILE A 144 3.10 5.41 -4.07
CA ILE A 144 4.04 4.46 -4.65
C ILE A 144 3.53 3.92 -5.99
N ARG A 145 2.25 3.57 -6.08
CA ARG A 145 1.64 3.07 -7.34
C ARG A 145 1.74 4.10 -8.48
N TYR A 146 1.67 5.38 -8.15
CA TYR A 146 1.71 6.51 -9.09
C TYR A 146 3.10 7.15 -9.23
N LYS A 147 4.14 6.60 -8.60
CA LYS A 147 5.49 7.20 -8.54
C LYS A 147 6.17 7.34 -9.92
N GLU A 148 5.63 6.69 -10.96
CA GLU A 148 6.06 6.83 -12.36
C GLU A 148 5.05 7.55 -13.27
N LEU A 149 4.06 8.27 -12.75
CA LEU A 149 3.41 9.30 -13.57
C LEU A 149 4.42 10.43 -13.74
N PRO A 150 5.08 10.62 -14.91
CA PRO A 150 5.63 11.93 -15.19
C PRO A 150 4.48 12.92 -14.95
N ALA A 151 4.76 14.00 -14.20
CA ALA A 151 3.84 15.12 -14.11
C ALA A 151 3.37 15.40 -15.53
N ALA A 152 2.07 15.21 -15.79
CA ALA A 152 1.54 15.21 -17.12
C ALA A 152 1.98 16.49 -17.83
N ASP A 153 2.89 16.37 -18.80
CA ASP A 153 2.89 17.31 -19.91
C ASP A 153 1.46 17.26 -20.45
N THR A 154 0.75 18.36 -20.22
CA THR A 154 -0.70 18.51 -20.41
C THR A 154 -1.01 18.63 -21.91
N GLN A 155 -0.58 17.63 -22.68
CA GLN A 155 -0.83 17.48 -24.11
C GLN A 155 -1.07 16.00 -24.43
N PHE A 156 -2.05 15.38 -23.76
CA PHE A 156 -2.72 14.23 -24.35
C PHE A 156 -3.78 14.77 -25.32
N GLN A 157 -3.31 15.18 -26.50
CA GLN A 157 -4.16 15.56 -27.62
C GLN A 157 -4.85 14.28 -28.10
N LEU A 158 -6.16 14.19 -27.89
CA LEU A 158 -7.02 13.15 -28.48
C LEU A 158 -7.17 13.44 -29.98
N ASP A 159 -6.08 13.31 -30.74
CA ASP A 159 -6.14 13.33 -32.19
C ASP A 159 -6.41 11.90 -32.69
N GLY A 160 -7.63 11.67 -33.19
CA GLY A 160 -7.87 10.56 -34.12
C GLY A 160 -8.95 9.55 -33.75
N VAL A 161 -10.09 9.98 -33.23
CA VAL A 161 -11.35 9.26 -33.52
C VAL A 161 -12.29 10.25 -34.19
N SER A 162 -12.18 10.32 -35.52
CA SER A 162 -13.24 10.91 -36.34
C SER A 162 -14.43 9.94 -36.42
N PRO A 163 -15.66 10.47 -36.54
CA PRO A 163 -16.92 9.75 -36.36
C PRO A 163 -17.23 8.71 -37.46
#